data_AF-A0A9D2PXY6-F1
#
_entry.id   AF-A0A9D2PXY6-F1
#
_cell.length_a   1.000
_cell.length_b   1.000
_cell.length_c   1.000
_cell.angle_alpha   90.00
_cell.angle_beta   90.00
_cell.angle_gamma   90.00
#
_symmetry.space_group_name_H-M   'P 1'
#
loop_
_entity.id
_entity.type
_entity.pdbx_description
1 polymer ?
#
loop_
_entity_poly.entity_id
_entity_poly.type
_entity_poly.pdbx_seq_one_letter_code
_entity_poly.pdbx_strand_id
1 'polypeptide(L)'
;MSLKKRMFRSNMAILFLALLSLLVIMMVVLVTFEDSIEENFLTVEQSRLDRQAMEVFSLADQTDFEGIGDLSRRAGELGYQTVVVKDGTVLTEEAGEDLADLAKQIGEEGKPDGKPAIYYYHNATIVAKYFPEEGTLFMAMDSPEQNWLFSSIQEAFQVLMTVLLFISAGAIVVLLLLSSFFTRRMARIVMEPLEKLVAGARRIQEGNLKESIGYQGDEEFEYVCRAFDSMQATILEDQRQREKAEQARRDMVTGISHDLRTPLTSIRGYIKGVLDGVADTEEKRQMYLRTAYESTEDMNVLLQKLFDFSRIESGNVPFHMVPVDLAEFTSVYVPRRRSGTRQAGCGSICPRSGMEVRRFIWIRSSLSASTIICWRTAANMPEPNRWNFGLP
;
A
#
# COMPACT_ATOMS: atom_id res chain seq x y z
N MET A 1 8.15 0.43 -11.88
CA MET A 1 6.92 1.26 -11.99
C MET A 1 6.55 1.72 -10.58
N SER A 2 6.35 3.02 -10.32
CA SER A 2 6.10 3.50 -8.94
C SER A 2 4.80 2.90 -8.36
N LEU A 3 4.78 2.62 -7.05
CA LEU A 3 3.60 2.12 -6.33
C LEU A 3 2.36 2.99 -6.59
N LYS A 4 2.57 4.31 -6.68
CA LYS A 4 1.57 5.31 -7.08
C LYS A 4 0.90 5.00 -8.42
N LYS A 5 1.66 4.61 -9.45
CA LYS A 5 1.12 4.24 -10.77
C LYS A 5 0.34 2.93 -10.72
N ARG A 6 0.77 1.93 -9.94
CA ARG A 6 0.04 0.65 -9.82
C ARG A 6 -1.28 0.85 -9.09
N MET A 7 -1.30 1.61 -7.98
CA MET A 7 -2.54 1.90 -7.25
C MET A 7 -3.50 2.76 -8.07
N PHE A 8 -3.01 3.78 -8.77
CA PHE A 8 -3.83 4.59 -9.67
C PHE A 8 -4.47 3.72 -10.77
N ARG A 9 -3.69 2.83 -11.41
CA ARG A 9 -4.23 1.90 -12.41
C ARG A 9 -5.26 0.94 -11.83
N SER A 10 -5.05 0.42 -10.62
CA SER A 10 -6.01 -0.46 -9.97
C SER A 10 -7.32 0.25 -9.67
N ASN A 11 -7.26 1.45 -9.09
CA ASN A 11 -8.46 2.21 -8.75
C ASN A 11 -9.20 2.70 -10.00
N MET A 12 -8.47 3.06 -11.05
CA MET A 12 -9.05 3.43 -12.33
C MET A 12 -9.68 2.24 -13.05
N ALA A 13 -9.10 1.04 -12.93
CA ALA A 13 -9.68 -0.19 -13.47
C ALA A 13 -10.98 -0.58 -12.77
N ILE A 14 -11.05 -0.44 -11.44
CA ILE A 14 -12.28 -0.70 -10.66
C ILE A 14 -13.38 0.28 -11.07
N LEU A 15 -13.06 1.57 -11.18
CA LEU A 15 -14.01 2.58 -11.68
C LEU A 15 -14.50 2.24 -13.08
N PHE A 16 -13.58 1.88 -13.98
CA PHE A 16 -13.92 1.53 -15.35
C PHE A 16 -14.84 0.31 -15.42
N LEU A 17 -14.55 -0.73 -14.64
CA LEU A 17 -15.40 -1.92 -14.54
C LEU A 17 -16.79 -1.59 -13.97
N ALA A 18 -16.86 -0.74 -12.93
CA ALA A 18 -18.13 -0.31 -12.36
C ALA A 18 -18.96 0.49 -13.38
N LEU A 19 -18.35 1.44 -14.08
CA LEU A 19 -19.00 2.22 -15.13
C LEU A 19 -19.45 1.35 -16.31
N LEU A 20 -18.61 0.40 -16.73
CA LEU A 20 -18.94 -0.55 -17.78
C LEU A 20 -20.12 -1.44 -17.37
N SER A 21 -20.13 -1.95 -16.14
CA SER A 21 -21.26 -2.75 -15.63
C SER A 21 -22.55 -1.95 -15.58
N LEU A 22 -22.49 -0.68 -15.16
CA LEU A 22 -23.65 0.21 -15.15
C LEU A 22 -24.18 0.46 -16.56
N LEU A 23 -23.28 0.68 -17.53
CA LEU A 23 -23.64 0.88 -18.93
C LEU A 23 -24.25 -0.38 -19.55
N VAL A 24 -23.71 -1.57 -19.25
CA VAL A 24 -24.26 -2.85 -19.71
C VAL A 24 -25.63 -3.11 -19.08
N ILE A 25 -25.80 -2.89 -17.78
CA ILE A 25 -27.10 -3.03 -17.11
C ILE A 25 -28.11 -2.06 -17.73
N MET A 26 -27.73 -0.81 -17.94
CA MET A 26 -28.58 0.17 -18.61
C MET A 26 -28.97 -0.31 -20.01
N MET A 27 -28.02 -0.76 -20.82
CA MET A 27 -28.29 -1.27 -22.17
C MET A 27 -29.22 -2.50 -22.17
N VAL A 28 -29.04 -3.43 -21.23
CA VAL A 28 -29.93 -4.60 -21.10
C VAL A 28 -31.34 -4.17 -20.70
N VAL A 29 -31.47 -3.25 -19.73
CA VAL A 29 -32.79 -2.71 -19.34
C VAL A 29 -33.47 -2.03 -20.53
N LEU A 30 -32.73 -1.28 -21.34
CA LEU A 30 -33.26 -0.65 -22.55
C LEU A 30 -33.81 -1.67 -23.55
N VAL A 31 -33.01 -2.66 -23.93
CA VAL A 31 -33.40 -3.68 -24.92
C VAL A 31 -34.56 -4.53 -24.41
N THR A 32 -34.49 -5.02 -23.17
CA THR A 32 -35.56 -5.85 -22.59
C THR A 32 -36.89 -5.11 -22.44
N PHE A 33 -36.84 -3.80 -22.23
CA PHE A 33 -38.05 -2.98 -22.11
C PHE A 33 -38.68 -2.69 -23.48
N GLU A 34 -37.85 -2.45 -24.51
CA GLU A 34 -38.30 -2.30 -25.90
C GLU A 34 -38.98 -3.58 -26.39
N ASP A 35 -38.29 -4.73 -26.27
CA ASP A 35 -38.82 -6.05 -26.66
C ASP A 35 -40.12 -6.40 -25.89
N SER A 36 -40.14 -6.14 -24.58
CA SER A 36 -41.30 -6.46 -23.73
C SER A 36 -42.52 -5.59 -24.02
N ILE A 37 -42.36 -4.38 -24.53
CA ILE A 37 -43.50 -3.56 -24.97
C ILE A 37 -43.99 -4.07 -26.32
N GLU A 38 -43.09 -4.27 -27.28
CA GLU A 38 -43.48 -4.71 -28.63
C GLU A 38 -44.24 -6.05 -28.61
N GLU A 39 -43.75 -7.07 -27.90
CA GLU A 39 -44.41 -8.39 -27.84
C GLU A 39 -45.76 -8.37 -27.10
N ASN A 40 -45.87 -7.65 -25.97
CA ASN A 40 -47.12 -7.61 -25.21
C ASN A 40 -48.20 -6.75 -25.88
N PHE A 41 -47.82 -5.76 -26.71
CA PHE A 41 -48.78 -4.91 -27.40
C PHE A 41 -49.34 -5.58 -28.67
N LEU A 42 -48.49 -6.22 -29.47
CA LEU A 42 -48.92 -6.95 -30.68
C LEU A 42 -49.95 -8.06 -30.36
N THR A 43 -49.81 -8.71 -29.20
CA THR A 43 -50.70 -9.79 -28.76
C THR A 43 -52.04 -9.31 -28.20
N VAL A 44 -52.05 -8.18 -27.48
CA VAL A 44 -53.31 -7.57 -26.97
C VAL A 44 -54.14 -7.00 -28.12
N GLU A 45 -53.49 -6.40 -29.12
CA GLU A 45 -54.15 -5.78 -30.26
C GLU A 45 -54.79 -6.80 -31.22
N GLN A 46 -54.12 -7.92 -31.53
CA GLN A 46 -54.71 -9.03 -32.30
C GLN A 46 -56.00 -9.57 -31.67
N SER A 47 -56.06 -9.68 -30.33
CA SER A 47 -57.24 -10.24 -29.64
C SER A 47 -58.48 -9.32 -29.65
N ARG A 48 -58.29 -8.00 -29.74
CA ARG A 48 -59.38 -7.02 -29.89
C ARG A 48 -59.79 -6.85 -31.35
N LEU A 49 -58.80 -6.79 -32.24
CA LEU A 49 -59.01 -6.71 -33.69
C LEU A 49 -59.85 -7.89 -34.18
N ASP A 50 -59.60 -9.12 -33.71
CA ASP A 50 -60.41 -10.28 -34.11
C ASP A 50 -61.88 -10.18 -33.66
N ARG A 51 -62.20 -9.49 -32.56
CA ARG A 51 -63.60 -9.35 -32.09
C ARG A 51 -64.34 -8.25 -32.83
N GLN A 52 -63.74 -7.07 -32.99
CA GLN A 52 -64.36 -5.94 -33.69
C GLN A 52 -64.36 -6.15 -35.20
N ALA A 53 -63.31 -6.74 -35.78
CA ALA A 53 -63.29 -7.11 -37.20
C ALA A 53 -64.34 -8.18 -37.51
N MET A 54 -64.56 -9.15 -36.60
CA MET A 54 -65.65 -10.12 -36.76
C MET A 54 -67.04 -9.47 -36.63
N GLU A 55 -67.17 -8.43 -35.80
CA GLU A 55 -68.41 -7.64 -35.72
C GLU A 55 -68.66 -6.88 -37.03
N VAL A 56 -67.69 -6.11 -37.53
CA VAL A 56 -67.79 -5.41 -38.82
C VAL A 56 -67.99 -6.38 -39.98
N PHE A 57 -67.32 -7.53 -39.97
CA PHE A 57 -67.53 -8.62 -40.92
C PHE A 57 -68.96 -9.14 -40.90
N SER A 58 -69.53 -9.36 -39.70
CA SER A 58 -70.91 -9.83 -39.55
C SER A 58 -71.94 -8.79 -40.02
N LEU A 59 -71.66 -7.50 -39.79
CA LEU A 59 -72.48 -6.40 -40.30
C LEU A 59 -72.42 -6.33 -41.82
N ALA A 60 -71.21 -6.46 -42.39
CA ALA A 60 -71.03 -6.47 -43.83
C ALA A 60 -71.73 -7.66 -44.48
N ASP A 61 -71.68 -8.86 -43.87
CA ASP A 61 -72.34 -10.06 -44.40
C ASP A 61 -73.86 -9.90 -44.50
N GLN A 62 -74.48 -9.31 -43.46
CA GLN A 62 -75.93 -9.11 -43.37
C GLN A 62 -76.46 -7.89 -44.13
N THR A 63 -75.58 -7.04 -44.65
CA THR A 63 -75.97 -5.79 -45.31
C THR A 63 -75.99 -5.93 -46.83
N ASP A 64 -77.12 -5.56 -47.43
CA ASP A 64 -77.28 -5.43 -48.88
C ASP A 64 -76.84 -4.04 -49.37
N PHE A 65 -76.76 -3.84 -50.70
CA PHE A 65 -76.24 -2.61 -51.31
C PHE A 65 -76.92 -1.32 -50.79
N GLU A 66 -78.24 -1.33 -50.58
CA GLU A 66 -78.99 -0.17 -50.06
C GLU A 66 -78.58 0.24 -48.63
N GLY A 67 -78.02 -0.70 -47.86
CA GLY A 67 -77.61 -0.50 -46.47
C GLY A 67 -76.14 -0.07 -46.29
N ILE A 68 -75.37 0.11 -47.37
CA ILE A 68 -73.93 0.47 -47.29
C ILE A 68 -73.70 1.75 -46.49
N GLY A 69 -74.61 2.72 -46.57
CA GLY A 69 -74.53 3.95 -45.78
C GLY A 69 -74.62 3.71 -44.26
N ASP A 70 -75.50 2.79 -43.82
CA ASP A 70 -75.61 2.42 -42.41
C ASP A 70 -74.42 1.57 -41.96
N LEU A 71 -73.94 0.66 -42.82
CA LEU A 71 -72.73 -0.13 -42.59
C LEU A 71 -71.50 0.76 -42.40
N SER A 72 -71.30 1.74 -43.29
CA SER A 72 -70.21 2.71 -43.21
C SER A 72 -70.27 3.51 -41.91
N ARG A 73 -71.46 4.02 -41.53
CA ARG A 73 -71.66 4.73 -40.28
C ARG A 73 -71.34 3.87 -39.05
N ARG A 74 -71.87 2.64 -39.00
CA ARG A 74 -71.68 1.72 -37.85
C ARG A 74 -70.24 1.22 -37.73
N ALA A 75 -69.57 0.98 -38.86
CA ALA A 75 -68.15 0.67 -38.86
C ALA A 75 -67.31 1.88 -38.39
N GLY A 76 -67.69 3.10 -38.78
CA GLY A 76 -67.11 4.33 -38.25
C GLY A 76 -67.28 4.50 -36.73
N GLU A 77 -68.44 4.16 -36.18
CA GLU A 77 -68.68 4.15 -34.72
C GLU A 77 -67.78 3.15 -33.97
N LEU A 78 -67.36 2.07 -34.64
CA LEU A 78 -66.42 1.08 -34.11
C LEU A 78 -64.95 1.48 -34.28
N GLY A 79 -64.67 2.64 -34.89
CA GLY A 79 -63.31 3.17 -35.09
C GLY A 79 -62.69 2.86 -36.46
N TYR A 80 -63.43 2.22 -37.39
CA TYR A 80 -62.91 1.89 -38.71
C TYR A 80 -63.07 3.07 -39.66
N GLN A 81 -62.01 3.40 -40.40
CA GLN A 81 -62.12 4.28 -41.56
C GLN A 81 -62.74 3.50 -42.72
N THR A 82 -63.78 4.04 -43.33
CA THR A 82 -64.50 3.33 -44.41
C THR A 82 -64.37 4.05 -45.74
N VAL A 83 -64.27 3.27 -46.80
CA VAL A 83 -64.26 3.74 -48.18
C VAL A 83 -65.21 2.91 -49.03
N VAL A 84 -65.99 3.58 -49.85
CA VAL A 84 -66.87 2.94 -50.83
C VAL A 84 -66.39 3.31 -52.23
N VAL A 85 -66.06 2.31 -53.04
CA VAL A 85 -65.57 2.50 -54.41
C VAL A 85 -66.56 1.89 -55.37
N LYS A 86 -67.12 2.67 -56.29
CA LYS A 86 -68.02 2.19 -57.35
C LYS A 86 -67.36 2.42 -58.69
N ASP A 87 -67.18 1.35 -59.47
CA ASP A 87 -66.58 1.40 -60.81
C ASP A 87 -65.25 2.20 -60.86
N GLY A 88 -64.42 2.04 -59.82
CA GLY A 88 -63.12 2.72 -59.68
C GLY A 88 -63.19 4.16 -59.18
N THR A 89 -64.39 4.70 -58.93
CA THR A 89 -64.59 6.05 -58.36
C THR A 89 -64.88 5.94 -56.87
N VAL A 90 -64.13 6.66 -56.04
CA VAL A 90 -64.35 6.74 -54.59
C VAL A 90 -65.58 7.61 -54.32
N LEU A 91 -66.58 7.07 -53.62
CA LEU A 91 -67.85 7.72 -53.32
C LEU A 91 -67.88 8.40 -51.94
N THR A 92 -66.93 8.08 -51.07
CA THR A 92 -66.82 8.60 -49.70
C THR A 92 -65.74 9.68 -49.61
N GLU A 93 -66.10 10.87 -49.16
CA GLU A 93 -65.17 12.02 -49.02
C GLU A 93 -64.27 11.93 -47.76
N GLU A 94 -64.60 11.10 -46.77
CA GLU A 94 -63.90 11.01 -45.47
C GLU A 94 -62.76 9.98 -45.41
N ALA A 95 -62.49 9.24 -46.49
CA ALA A 95 -61.42 8.25 -46.51
C ALA A 95 -60.05 8.92 -46.67
N GLY A 96 -59.08 8.59 -45.82
CA GLY A 96 -57.69 9.04 -45.98
C GLY A 96 -57.10 8.60 -47.33
N GLU A 97 -56.18 9.39 -47.89
CA GLU A 97 -55.57 9.14 -49.21
C GLU A 97 -55.01 7.71 -49.33
N ASP A 98 -54.38 7.20 -48.28
CA ASP A 98 -53.79 5.86 -48.24
C ASP A 98 -54.83 4.73 -48.38
N LEU A 99 -56.01 4.89 -47.76
CA LEU A 99 -57.10 3.90 -47.83
C LEU A 99 -57.78 3.92 -49.20
N ALA A 100 -57.91 5.09 -49.82
CA ALA A 100 -58.49 5.25 -51.15
C ALA A 100 -57.63 4.58 -52.23
N ASP A 101 -56.30 4.70 -52.14
CA ASP A 101 -55.37 4.07 -53.09
C ASP A 101 -55.28 2.56 -52.89
N LEU A 102 -55.32 2.09 -51.64
CA LEU A 102 -55.38 0.66 -51.34
C LEU A 102 -56.68 0.02 -51.85
N ALA A 103 -57.82 0.72 -51.72
CA ALA A 103 -59.11 0.23 -52.20
C ALA A 103 -59.16 0.11 -53.73
N LYS A 104 -58.48 1.00 -54.47
CA LYS A 104 -58.33 0.87 -55.93
C LYS A 104 -57.50 -0.35 -56.30
N GLN A 105 -56.37 -0.57 -55.62
CA GLN A 105 -55.48 -1.70 -55.90
C GLN A 105 -56.16 -3.06 -55.64
N ILE A 106 -56.86 -3.19 -54.51
CA ILE A 106 -57.62 -4.41 -54.17
C ILE A 106 -58.80 -4.62 -55.13
N GLY A 107 -59.45 -3.52 -55.55
CA GLY A 107 -60.53 -3.55 -56.53
C GLY A 107 -60.11 -4.08 -57.90
N GLU A 108 -58.83 -4.01 -58.26
CA GLU A 108 -58.29 -4.49 -59.55
C GLU A 108 -57.72 -5.92 -59.48
N GLU A 109 -57.09 -6.32 -58.36
CA GLU A 109 -56.32 -7.57 -58.28
C GLU A 109 -57.04 -8.78 -57.65
N GLY A 110 -58.20 -8.61 -57.01
CA GLY A 110 -58.86 -9.75 -56.36
C GLY A 110 -60.14 -9.41 -55.60
N LYS A 111 -61.19 -9.04 -56.32
CA LYS A 111 -62.51 -8.75 -55.72
C LYS A 111 -63.07 -9.99 -55.00
N PRO A 112 -63.52 -9.86 -53.73
CA PRO A 112 -64.17 -10.96 -53.04
C PRO A 112 -65.48 -11.36 -53.73
N ASP A 113 -65.80 -12.66 -53.73
CA ASP A 113 -66.94 -13.24 -54.46
C ASP A 113 -68.27 -13.02 -53.69
N GLY A 114 -68.73 -11.77 -53.61
CA GLY A 114 -70.00 -11.37 -53.00
C GLY A 114 -70.06 -11.42 -51.46
N LYS A 115 -69.18 -12.19 -50.82
CA LYS A 115 -69.07 -12.30 -49.36
C LYS A 115 -68.01 -11.34 -48.81
N PRO A 116 -68.17 -10.84 -47.57
CA PRO A 116 -67.10 -10.09 -46.94
C PRO A 116 -65.85 -10.96 -46.76
N ALA A 117 -64.68 -10.32 -46.81
CA ALA A 117 -63.39 -10.92 -46.55
C ALA A 117 -62.56 -10.01 -45.63
N ILE A 118 -61.73 -10.63 -44.80
CA ILE A 118 -60.80 -9.92 -43.90
C ILE A 118 -59.40 -10.05 -44.49
N TYR A 119 -58.73 -8.92 -44.66
CA TYR A 119 -57.35 -8.81 -45.10
C TYR A 119 -56.52 -8.17 -44.00
N TYR A 120 -55.33 -8.69 -43.78
CA TYR A 120 -54.35 -8.11 -42.85
C TYR A 120 -53.20 -7.54 -43.67
N TYR A 121 -52.97 -6.23 -43.60
CA TYR A 121 -51.94 -5.54 -44.38
C TYR A 121 -51.19 -4.52 -43.51
N HIS A 122 -49.87 -4.67 -43.38
CA HIS A 122 -48.98 -3.74 -42.64
C HIS A 122 -49.56 -3.27 -41.29
N ASN A 123 -50.00 -4.22 -40.46
CA ASN A 123 -50.63 -4.02 -39.15
C ASN A 123 -52.05 -3.42 -39.14
N ALA A 124 -52.67 -3.19 -40.30
CA ALA A 124 -54.07 -2.81 -40.39
C ALA A 124 -54.98 -4.02 -40.64
N THR A 125 -56.18 -3.99 -40.06
CA THR A 125 -57.24 -4.97 -40.34
C THR A 125 -58.25 -4.36 -41.28
N ILE A 126 -58.46 -5.01 -42.42
CA ILE A 126 -59.31 -4.52 -43.49
C ILE A 126 -60.46 -5.49 -43.71
N VAL A 127 -61.69 -5.04 -43.56
CA VAL A 127 -62.90 -5.79 -43.92
C VAL A 127 -63.43 -5.24 -45.24
N ALA A 128 -63.49 -6.06 -46.28
CA ALA A 128 -64.00 -5.64 -47.58
C ALA A 128 -65.11 -6.56 -48.08
N LYS A 129 -66.14 -5.97 -48.70
CA LYS A 129 -67.24 -6.70 -49.35
C LYS A 129 -67.48 -6.10 -50.73
N TYR A 130 -67.53 -6.96 -51.74
CA TYR A 130 -67.85 -6.57 -53.10
C TYR A 130 -69.31 -6.92 -53.40
N PHE A 131 -70.03 -5.96 -53.97
CA PHE A 131 -71.40 -6.07 -54.42
C PHE A 131 -71.37 -6.19 -55.96
N PRO A 132 -71.46 -7.42 -56.51
CA PRO A 132 -71.22 -7.69 -57.92
C PRO A 132 -72.31 -7.16 -58.85
N GLU A 133 -73.56 -7.06 -58.37
CA GLU A 133 -74.69 -6.56 -59.17
C GLU A 133 -74.56 -5.05 -59.43
N GLU A 134 -73.99 -4.30 -58.49
CA GLU A 134 -73.88 -2.84 -58.52
C GLU A 134 -72.46 -2.33 -58.73
N GLY A 135 -71.48 -3.22 -58.96
CA GLY A 135 -70.10 -2.87 -59.24
C GLY A 135 -69.36 -2.14 -58.10
N THR A 136 -69.81 -2.32 -56.85
CA THR A 136 -69.37 -1.51 -55.71
C THR A 136 -68.57 -2.30 -54.68
N LEU A 137 -67.45 -1.77 -54.21
CA LEU A 137 -66.59 -2.31 -53.17
C LEU A 137 -66.72 -1.45 -51.90
N PHE A 138 -67.18 -2.06 -50.81
CA PHE A 138 -67.07 -1.49 -49.47
C PHE A 138 -65.79 -1.99 -48.82
N MET A 139 -65.05 -1.10 -48.17
CA MET A 139 -63.85 -1.43 -47.41
C MET A 139 -63.81 -0.62 -46.11
N ALA A 140 -63.53 -1.29 -45.01
CA ALA A 140 -63.35 -0.70 -43.68
C ALA A 140 -61.96 -1.09 -43.17
N MET A 141 -61.14 -0.12 -42.78
CA MET A 141 -59.77 -0.32 -42.29
C MET A 141 -59.64 0.23 -40.87
N ASP A 142 -59.08 -0.59 -39.99
CA ASP A 142 -58.62 -0.17 -38.67
C ASP A 142 -57.08 -0.16 -38.67
N SER A 143 -56.49 0.99 -38.33
CA SER A 143 -55.03 1.18 -38.28
C SER A 143 -54.60 1.50 -36.84
N PRO A 144 -53.81 0.62 -36.20
CA PRO A 144 -53.27 0.80 -34.85
C PRO A 144 -52.54 2.12 -34.60
N GLU A 145 -51.88 2.67 -35.62
CA GLU A 145 -50.99 3.83 -35.44
C GLU A 145 -51.70 5.07 -34.88
N GLN A 146 -53.03 5.14 -34.97
CA GLN A 146 -53.83 6.26 -34.49
C GLN A 146 -54.51 6.01 -33.11
N ASN A 147 -54.13 4.96 -32.37
CA ASN A 147 -54.71 4.68 -31.06
C ASN A 147 -54.07 5.50 -29.92
N TRP A 148 -54.90 6.20 -29.13
CA TRP A 148 -54.53 7.00 -27.92
C TRP A 148 -53.71 6.26 -26.86
N LEU A 149 -53.72 4.93 -26.91
CA LEU A 149 -52.87 4.09 -26.07
C LEU A 149 -51.39 4.26 -26.44
N PHE A 150 -51.03 4.30 -27.73
CA PHE A 150 -49.64 4.46 -28.18
C PHE A 150 -49.04 5.78 -27.69
N SER A 151 -49.78 6.89 -27.76
CA SER A 151 -49.32 8.17 -27.24
C SER A 151 -49.15 8.16 -25.72
N SER A 152 -50.06 7.49 -24.99
CA SER A 152 -49.98 7.38 -23.52
C SER A 152 -48.76 6.54 -23.07
N ILE A 153 -48.42 5.49 -23.81
CA ILE A 153 -47.26 4.63 -23.53
C ILE A 153 -45.95 5.32 -23.89
N GLN A 154 -45.90 6.03 -25.02
CA GLN A 154 -44.73 6.82 -25.41
C GLN A 154 -44.40 7.91 -24.38
N GLU A 155 -45.40 8.60 -23.84
CA GLU A 155 -45.19 9.56 -22.75
C GLU A 155 -44.64 8.90 -21.48
N ALA A 156 -45.22 7.76 -21.06
CA ALA A 156 -44.74 7.00 -19.91
C ALA A 156 -43.29 6.51 -20.10
N PHE A 157 -42.93 6.08 -21.31
CA PHE A 157 -41.59 5.67 -21.67
C PHE A 157 -40.59 6.83 -21.62
N GLN A 158 -40.93 8.00 -22.14
CA GLN A 158 -40.07 9.19 -22.07
C GLN A 158 -39.78 9.59 -20.62
N VAL A 159 -40.78 9.52 -19.74
CA VAL A 159 -40.59 9.79 -18.30
C VAL A 159 -39.67 8.75 -17.66
N LEU A 160 -39.91 7.46 -17.91
CA LEU A 160 -39.05 6.37 -17.39
C LEU A 160 -37.59 6.55 -17.83
N MET A 161 -37.37 6.82 -19.11
CA MET A 161 -36.05 7.05 -19.70
C MET A 161 -35.33 8.24 -19.08
N THR A 162 -36.06 9.35 -18.89
CA THR A 162 -35.52 10.56 -18.26
C THR A 162 -35.09 10.28 -16.82
N VAL A 163 -35.94 9.58 -16.05
CA VAL A 163 -35.61 9.18 -14.66
C VAL A 163 -34.39 8.25 -14.62
N LEU A 164 -34.32 7.25 -15.50
CA LEU A 164 -33.20 6.30 -15.54
C LEU A 164 -31.88 6.99 -15.93
N LEU A 165 -31.93 7.94 -16.86
CA LEU A 165 -30.80 8.77 -17.23
C LEU A 165 -30.29 9.58 -16.03
N PHE A 166 -31.17 10.27 -15.29
CA PHE A 166 -30.76 11.04 -14.11
C PHE A 166 -30.19 10.15 -13.00
N ILE A 167 -30.77 8.97 -12.76
CA ILE A 167 -30.25 7.99 -11.79
C ILE A 167 -28.86 7.52 -12.20
N SER A 168 -28.66 7.17 -13.48
CA SER A 168 -27.36 6.70 -13.99
C SER A 168 -26.30 7.81 -13.89
N ALA A 169 -26.63 9.04 -14.30
CA ALA A 169 -25.74 10.19 -14.17
C ALA A 169 -25.37 10.47 -12.71
N GLY A 170 -26.35 10.39 -11.80
CA GLY A 170 -26.12 10.50 -10.36
C GLY A 170 -25.18 9.42 -9.83
N ALA A 171 -25.39 8.16 -10.23
CA ALA A 171 -24.53 7.04 -9.84
C ALA A 171 -23.08 7.24 -10.30
N ILE A 172 -22.87 7.73 -11.54
CA ILE A 172 -21.55 8.05 -12.07
C ILE A 172 -20.86 9.11 -11.22
N VAL A 173 -21.56 10.20 -10.89
CA VAL A 173 -21.00 11.29 -10.06
C VAL A 173 -20.61 10.76 -8.68
N VAL A 174 -21.47 9.96 -8.03
CA VAL A 174 -21.18 9.35 -6.72
C VAL A 174 -19.96 8.43 -6.80
N LEU A 175 -19.85 7.59 -7.84
CA LEU A 175 -18.69 6.72 -8.05
C LEU A 175 -17.40 7.52 -8.21
N LEU A 176 -17.41 8.61 -8.99
CA LEU A 176 -16.25 9.48 -9.16
C LEU A 176 -15.84 10.18 -7.85
N LEU A 177 -16.81 10.66 -7.07
CA LEU A 177 -16.57 11.28 -5.77
C LEU A 177 -15.97 10.28 -4.77
N LEU A 178 -16.55 9.08 -4.66
CA LEU A 178 -16.03 8.01 -3.81
C LEU A 178 -14.61 7.64 -4.22
N SER A 179 -14.36 7.41 -5.51
CA SER A 179 -13.03 7.08 -6.00
C SER A 179 -12.00 8.18 -5.72
N SER A 180 -12.36 9.45 -5.90
CA SER A 180 -11.52 10.59 -5.57
C SER A 180 -11.21 10.64 -4.06
N PHE A 181 -12.22 10.42 -3.21
CA PHE A 181 -12.06 10.35 -1.77
C PHE A 181 -11.12 9.21 -1.34
N PHE A 182 -11.34 7.98 -1.82
CA PHE A 182 -10.49 6.83 -1.52
C PHE A 182 -9.06 7.03 -2.02
N THR A 183 -8.89 7.55 -3.24
CA THR A 183 -7.55 7.82 -3.80
C THR A 183 -6.78 8.81 -2.94
N ARG A 184 -7.41 9.93 -2.55
CA ARG A 184 -6.77 10.95 -1.68
C ARG A 184 -6.48 10.42 -0.28
N ARG A 185 -7.38 9.59 0.27
CA ARG A 185 -7.21 8.97 1.58
C ARG A 185 -6.04 7.99 1.58
N MET A 186 -6.02 7.06 0.63
CA MET A 186 -4.95 6.07 0.48
C MET A 186 -3.58 6.74 0.24
N ALA A 187 -3.54 7.83 -0.52
CA ALA A 187 -2.30 8.59 -0.74
C ALA A 187 -1.73 9.17 0.56
N ARG A 188 -2.57 9.69 1.46
CA ARG A 188 -2.11 10.21 2.76
C ARG A 188 -1.74 9.11 3.75
N ILE A 189 -2.55 8.06 3.83
CA ILE A 189 -2.37 6.98 4.82
C ILE A 189 -1.15 6.10 4.48
N VAL A 190 -0.96 5.74 3.19
CA VAL A 190 0.06 4.74 2.82
C VAL A 190 1.25 5.37 2.09
N MET A 191 1.01 6.24 1.11
CA MET A 191 2.09 6.72 0.25
C MET A 191 3.01 7.73 0.95
N GLU A 192 2.46 8.65 1.73
CA GLU A 192 3.27 9.65 2.46
C GLU A 192 4.28 9.01 3.44
N PRO A 193 3.88 8.12 4.39
CA PRO A 193 4.86 7.46 5.26
C PRO A 193 5.87 6.61 4.49
N LEU A 194 5.45 5.93 3.41
CA LEU A 194 6.37 5.13 2.61
C LEU A 194 7.42 5.99 1.89
N GLU A 195 7.02 7.15 1.35
CA GLU A 195 7.96 8.10 0.74
C GLU A 195 8.95 8.64 1.78
N LYS A 196 8.50 8.95 3.00
CA LYS A 196 9.38 9.35 4.12
C LYS A 196 10.36 8.25 4.51
N LEU A 197 9.92 6.99 4.61
CA LEU A 197 10.79 5.85 4.91
C LEU A 197 11.85 5.64 3.82
N VAL A 198 11.47 5.68 2.55
CA VAL A 198 12.41 5.55 1.43
C VAL A 198 13.40 6.71 1.41
N ALA A 199 12.94 7.94 1.65
CA ALA A 199 13.82 9.10 1.77
C ALA A 199 14.78 8.98 2.96
N GLY A 200 14.29 8.52 4.12
CA GLY A 200 15.11 8.24 5.30
C GLY A 200 16.17 7.18 5.02
N ALA A 201 15.81 6.07 4.38
CA ALA A 201 16.75 5.01 4.02
C ALA A 201 17.85 5.51 3.06
N ARG A 202 17.52 6.37 2.08
CA ARG A 202 18.52 7.01 1.21
C ARG A 202 19.46 7.92 1.99
N ARG A 203 18.93 8.75 2.91
CA ARG A 203 19.77 9.61 3.76
C ARG A 203 20.76 8.79 4.60
N ILE A 204 20.32 7.64 5.15
CA ILE A 204 21.20 6.69 5.86
C ILE A 204 22.30 6.17 4.94
N GLN A 205 21.95 5.77 3.71
CA GLN A 205 22.91 5.28 2.71
C GLN A 205 23.97 6.33 2.34
N GLU A 206 23.59 7.61 2.33
CA GLU A 206 24.48 8.75 2.09
C GLU A 206 25.29 9.17 3.33
N GLY A 207 25.11 8.48 4.47
CA GLY A 207 25.83 8.73 5.72
C GLY A 207 25.20 9.80 6.63
N ASN A 208 24.03 10.32 6.29
CA ASN A 208 23.29 11.24 7.15
C ASN A 208 22.42 10.47 8.16
N LEU A 209 22.95 10.31 9.38
CA LEU A 209 22.31 9.58 10.49
C LEU A 209 21.73 10.51 11.58
N LYS A 210 21.80 11.83 11.40
CA LYS A 210 21.47 12.79 12.48
C LYS A 210 20.02 13.24 12.49
N GLU A 211 19.33 13.06 11.38
CA GLU A 211 18.00 13.61 11.16
C GLU A 211 16.97 12.47 11.11
N SER A 212 16.03 12.50 12.06
CA SER A 212 14.94 11.53 12.18
C SER A 212 14.05 11.50 10.92
N ILE A 213 13.38 10.37 10.69
CA ILE A 213 12.37 10.23 9.64
C ILE A 213 11.09 11.00 9.99
N GLY A 214 10.74 11.08 11.28
CA GLY A 214 9.67 11.94 11.79
C GLY A 214 8.31 11.75 11.09
N TYR A 215 7.57 10.74 11.50
CA TYR A 215 6.20 10.51 11.02
C TYR A 215 5.22 10.48 12.20
N GLN A 216 4.17 11.29 12.10
CA GLN A 216 3.01 11.28 13.00
C GLN A 216 1.78 11.03 12.14
N GLY A 217 1.09 9.94 12.42
CA GLY A 217 -0.03 9.46 11.61
C GLY A 217 -0.57 8.17 12.19
N ASP A 218 -0.72 7.15 11.34
CA ASP A 218 -1.19 5.84 11.79
C ASP A 218 -0.12 5.12 12.64
N GLU A 219 -0.57 4.43 13.69
CA GLU A 219 0.28 3.82 14.73
C GLU A 219 1.29 2.83 14.13
N GLU A 220 0.88 2.05 13.13
CA GLU A 220 1.73 1.04 12.48
C GLU A 220 2.91 1.68 11.73
N PHE A 221 2.66 2.78 11.02
CA PHE A 221 3.72 3.49 10.29
C PHE A 221 4.60 4.31 11.24
N GLU A 222 4.01 4.88 12.28
CA GLU A 222 4.76 5.57 13.33
C GLU A 222 5.72 4.60 14.04
N TYR A 223 5.26 3.40 14.39
CA TYR A 223 6.11 2.36 14.97
C TYR A 223 7.31 2.03 14.08
N VAL A 224 7.09 1.81 12.78
CA VAL A 224 8.17 1.50 11.83
C VAL A 224 9.15 2.68 11.70
N CYS A 225 8.66 3.92 11.65
CA CYS A 225 9.52 5.10 11.59
C CYS A 225 10.37 5.24 12.87
N ARG A 226 9.77 5.01 14.06
CA ARG A 226 10.52 5.02 15.33
C ARG A 226 11.57 3.91 15.40
N ALA A 227 11.28 2.72 14.87
CA ALA A 227 12.25 1.63 14.79
C ALA A 227 13.44 2.00 13.88
N PHE A 228 13.19 2.65 12.75
CA PHE A 228 14.24 3.18 11.88
C PHE A 228 15.08 4.27 12.58
N ASP A 229 14.45 5.19 13.29
CA ASP A 229 15.16 6.23 14.04
C ASP A 229 16.03 5.62 15.16
N SER A 230 15.55 4.59 15.85
CA SER A 230 16.35 3.86 16.84
C SER A 230 17.55 3.17 16.19
N MET A 231 17.38 2.58 15.00
CA MET A 231 18.48 1.98 14.25
C MET A 231 19.52 3.04 13.86
N GLN A 232 19.10 4.23 13.40
CA GLN A 232 20.01 5.33 13.11
C GLN A 232 20.83 5.74 14.34
N ALA A 233 20.17 5.86 15.50
CA ALA A 233 20.83 6.21 16.75
C ALA A 233 21.87 5.16 17.17
N THR A 234 21.57 3.87 17.02
CA THR A 234 22.52 2.78 17.29
C THR A 234 23.73 2.86 16.37
N ILE A 235 23.53 3.05 15.06
CA ILE A 235 24.64 3.15 14.10
C ILE A 235 25.52 4.37 14.41
N LEU A 236 24.91 5.51 14.77
CA LEU A 236 25.66 6.72 15.12
C LEU A 236 26.49 6.53 16.38
N GLU A 237 25.96 5.83 17.39
CA GLU A 237 26.70 5.53 18.61
C GLU A 237 27.85 4.56 18.33
N ASP A 238 27.61 3.52 17.53
CA ASP A 238 28.67 2.58 17.11
C ASP A 238 29.80 3.28 16.35
N GLN A 239 29.46 4.24 15.46
CA GLN A 239 30.47 5.07 14.78
C GLN A 239 31.30 5.87 15.78
N ARG A 240 30.66 6.54 16.74
CA ARG A 240 31.38 7.31 17.78
C ARG A 240 32.28 6.43 18.64
N GLN A 241 31.82 5.24 19.02
CA GLN A 241 32.62 4.31 19.82
C GLN A 241 33.83 3.81 19.02
N ARG A 242 33.65 3.50 17.73
CA ARG A 242 34.75 3.13 16.83
C ARG A 242 35.76 4.26 16.66
N GLU A 243 35.30 5.49 16.46
CA GLU A 243 36.18 6.66 16.34
C GLU A 243 36.99 6.89 17.61
N LYS A 244 36.36 6.79 18.79
CA LYS A 244 37.06 6.89 20.08
C LYS A 244 38.08 5.78 20.27
N ALA A 245 37.75 4.54 19.91
CA ALA A 245 38.67 3.40 20.01
C ALA A 245 39.88 3.58 19.07
N GLU A 246 39.64 4.00 17.83
CA GLU A 246 40.71 4.25 16.86
C GLU A 246 41.61 5.42 17.30
N GLN A 247 41.03 6.49 17.87
CA GLN A 247 41.80 7.59 18.41
C GLN A 247 42.65 7.15 19.61
N ALA A 248 42.08 6.40 20.55
CA ALA A 248 42.82 5.85 21.70
C ALA A 248 43.98 4.95 21.24
N ARG A 249 43.75 4.13 20.20
CA ARG A 249 44.80 3.30 19.59
C ARG A 249 45.93 4.15 19.00
N ARG A 250 45.61 5.23 18.29
CA ARG A 250 46.60 6.16 17.71
C ARG A 250 47.41 6.88 18.79
N ASP A 251 46.74 7.34 19.84
CA ASP A 251 47.38 8.03 20.97
C ASP A 251 48.32 7.07 21.72
N MET A 252 47.90 5.83 21.92
CA MET A 252 48.72 4.78 22.52
C MET A 252 49.99 4.49 21.69
N VAL A 253 49.86 4.28 20.37
CA VAL A 253 51.02 4.05 19.49
C VAL A 253 51.98 5.24 19.50
N THR A 254 51.44 6.46 19.52
CA THR A 254 52.23 7.69 19.58
C THR A 254 52.99 7.79 20.91
N GLY A 255 52.32 7.49 22.04
CA GLY A 255 52.93 7.46 23.36
C GLY A 255 54.06 6.43 23.46
N ILE A 256 53.83 5.20 23.00
CA ILE A 256 54.86 4.15 22.95
C ILE A 256 56.06 4.60 22.11
N SER A 257 55.80 5.17 20.93
CA SER A 257 56.87 5.63 20.03
C SER A 257 57.72 6.72 20.66
N HIS A 258 57.09 7.63 21.43
CA HIS A 258 57.80 8.66 22.19
C HIS A 258 58.65 8.05 23.30
N ASP A 259 58.07 7.16 24.10
CA ASP A 259 58.73 6.55 25.25
C ASP A 259 59.89 5.62 24.86
N LEU A 260 59.82 4.98 23.68
CA LEU A 260 60.93 4.20 23.13
C LEU A 260 62.05 5.07 22.53
N ARG A 261 61.72 6.27 22.01
CA ARG A 261 62.71 7.16 21.39
C ARG A 261 63.72 7.72 22.40
N THR A 262 63.27 8.01 23.62
CA THR A 262 64.11 8.56 24.69
C THR A 262 65.28 7.64 25.06
N PRO A 263 65.07 6.37 25.52
CA PRO A 263 66.16 5.46 25.85
C PRO A 263 67.01 5.14 24.62
N LEU A 264 66.40 4.99 23.43
CA LEU A 264 67.15 4.74 22.20
C LEU A 264 68.10 5.89 21.83
N THR A 265 67.70 7.13 22.10
CA THR A 265 68.56 8.31 21.88
C THR A 265 69.68 8.36 22.90
N SER A 266 69.40 8.05 24.17
CA SER A 266 70.41 7.94 25.22
C SER A 266 71.45 6.86 24.91
N ILE A 267 71.02 5.64 24.56
CA ILE A 267 71.89 4.53 24.16
C ILE A 267 72.82 4.98 23.03
N ARG A 268 72.25 5.57 21.98
CA ARG A 268 73.01 6.04 20.82
C ARG A 268 73.99 7.15 21.17
N GLY A 269 73.59 8.08 22.05
CA GLY A 269 74.41 9.18 22.52
C GLY A 269 75.62 8.70 23.34
N TYR A 270 75.40 7.80 24.30
CA TYR A 270 76.49 7.22 25.10
C TYR A 270 77.43 6.36 24.27
N ILE A 271 76.91 5.51 23.38
CA ILE A 271 77.75 4.71 22.47
C ILE A 271 78.57 5.64 21.56
N LYS A 272 77.95 6.69 20.99
CA LYS A 272 78.65 7.67 20.17
C LYS A 272 79.72 8.43 20.94
N GLY A 273 79.47 8.82 22.19
CA GLY A 273 80.47 9.49 23.03
C GLY A 273 81.71 8.63 23.32
N VAL A 274 81.55 7.29 23.37
CA VAL A 274 82.68 6.36 23.43
C VAL A 274 83.43 6.30 22.10
N LEU A 275 82.72 6.22 20.97
CA LEU A 275 83.31 6.15 19.63
C LEU A 275 84.05 7.43 19.21
N ASP A 276 83.51 8.60 19.58
CA ASP A 276 84.07 9.91 19.25
C ASP A 276 85.24 10.31 20.20
N GLY A 277 85.61 9.45 21.15
CA GLY A 277 86.70 9.69 22.10
C GLY A 277 86.39 10.70 23.21
N VAL A 278 85.13 11.09 23.39
CA VAL A 278 84.68 11.99 24.48
C VAL A 278 84.85 11.32 25.85
N ALA A 279 84.68 10.00 25.92
CA ALA A 279 85.02 9.17 27.08
C ALA A 279 86.54 8.84 27.07
N ASP A 280 87.34 9.84 27.43
CA ASP A 280 88.81 9.85 27.37
C ASP A 280 89.54 8.97 28.41
N THR A 281 88.85 8.54 29.47
CA THR A 281 89.39 7.62 30.48
C THR A 281 88.69 6.26 30.47
N GLU A 282 89.36 5.20 30.96
CA GLU A 282 88.77 3.87 31.09
C GLU A 282 87.52 3.90 31.99
N GLU A 283 87.57 4.66 33.08
CA GLU A 283 86.46 4.82 34.00
C GLU A 283 85.25 5.50 33.34
N LYS A 284 85.47 6.55 32.53
CA LYS A 284 84.39 7.20 31.77
C LYS A 284 83.82 6.27 30.70
N ARG A 285 84.66 5.46 30.04
CA ARG A 285 84.21 4.49 29.03
C ARG A 285 83.31 3.43 29.64
N GLN A 286 83.73 2.86 30.77
CA GLN A 286 82.94 1.93 31.58
C GLN A 286 81.60 2.55 32.01
N MET A 287 81.62 3.80 32.49
CA MET A 287 80.40 4.52 32.87
C MET A 287 79.45 4.68 31.68
N TYR A 288 79.92 5.14 30.53
CA TYR A 288 79.08 5.37 29.34
C TYR A 288 78.46 4.07 28.84
N LEU A 289 79.25 2.99 28.74
CA LEU A 289 78.76 1.67 28.33
C LEU A 289 77.74 1.11 29.33
N ARG A 290 77.97 1.31 30.63
CA ARG A 290 77.03 0.90 31.68
C ARG A 290 75.72 1.68 31.59
N THR A 291 75.75 3.00 31.40
CA THR A 291 74.51 3.79 31.27
C THR A 291 73.75 3.44 29.98
N ALA A 292 74.45 3.13 28.89
CA ALA A 292 73.82 2.61 27.68
C ALA A 292 73.14 1.26 27.94
N TYR A 293 73.80 0.34 28.66
CA TYR A 293 73.22 -0.95 29.05
C TYR A 293 71.99 -0.78 29.95
N GLU A 294 72.06 0.04 30.99
CA GLU A 294 70.92 0.35 31.88
C GLU A 294 69.73 0.90 31.08
N SER A 295 69.99 1.77 30.10
CA SER A 295 68.94 2.28 29.18
C SER A 295 68.30 1.18 28.31
N THR A 296 69.03 0.10 27.97
CA THR A 296 68.43 -1.05 27.26
C THR A 296 67.51 -1.86 28.16
N GLU A 297 67.85 -1.99 29.44
CA GLU A 297 67.01 -2.68 30.43
C GLU A 297 65.73 -1.89 30.70
N ASP A 298 65.82 -0.57 30.80
CA ASP A 298 64.65 0.32 30.89
C ASP A 298 63.70 0.15 29.69
N MET A 299 64.26 0.03 28.48
CA MET A 299 63.49 -0.20 27.25
C MET A 299 62.82 -1.58 27.26
N ASN A 300 63.48 -2.62 27.81
CA ASN A 300 62.93 -3.96 27.97
C ASN A 300 61.74 -3.97 28.94
N VAL A 301 61.83 -3.25 30.06
CA VAL A 301 60.72 -3.07 31.01
C VAL A 301 59.51 -2.38 30.36
N LEU A 302 59.74 -1.37 29.52
CA LEU A 302 58.69 -0.69 28.74
C LEU A 302 58.00 -1.64 27.75
N LEU A 303 58.77 -2.45 27.01
CA LEU A 303 58.23 -3.45 26.10
C LEU A 303 57.40 -4.52 26.83
N GLN A 304 57.87 -4.99 27.99
CA GLN A 304 57.12 -5.97 28.78
C GLN A 304 55.76 -5.41 29.24
N LYS A 305 55.72 -4.15 29.71
CA LYS A 305 54.46 -3.47 30.07
C LYS A 305 53.51 -3.37 28.89
N LEU A 306 54.02 -3.11 27.69
CA LEU A 306 53.22 -3.06 26.47
C LEU A 306 52.64 -4.43 26.10
N PHE A 307 53.45 -5.49 26.18
CA PHE A 307 52.98 -6.86 25.95
C PHE A 307 51.91 -7.27 26.96
N ASP A 308 52.10 -6.93 28.24
CA ASP A 308 51.12 -7.20 29.29
C ASP A 308 49.79 -6.49 28.99
N PHE A 309 49.83 -5.22 28.58
CA PHE A 309 48.65 -4.46 28.18
C PHE A 309 47.95 -5.10 26.97
N SER A 310 48.68 -5.44 25.91
CA SER A 310 48.13 -6.06 24.70
C SER A 310 47.46 -7.40 25.01
N ARG A 311 48.04 -8.20 25.90
CA ARG A 311 47.43 -9.45 26.35
C ARG A 311 46.12 -9.21 27.08
N ILE A 312 46.06 -8.21 27.96
CA ILE A 312 44.84 -7.83 28.69
C ILE A 312 43.74 -7.40 27.69
N GLU A 313 44.08 -6.59 26.69
CA GLU A 313 43.15 -6.13 25.66
C GLU A 313 42.60 -7.29 24.80
N SER A 314 43.46 -8.24 24.44
CA SER A 314 43.06 -9.42 23.64
C SER A 314 42.19 -10.44 24.39
N GLY A 315 41.94 -10.24 25.69
CA GLY A 315 41.21 -11.20 26.53
C GLY A 315 41.98 -12.48 26.88
N ASN A 316 43.21 -12.65 26.37
CA ASN A 316 44.06 -13.83 26.60
C ASN A 316 44.87 -13.78 27.91
N VAL A 317 44.29 -13.22 28.97
CA VAL A 317 44.85 -13.25 30.32
C VAL A 317 43.97 -14.14 31.18
N PRO A 318 44.37 -15.41 31.41
CA PRO A 318 43.66 -16.25 32.36
C PRO A 318 43.78 -15.65 33.76
N PHE A 319 42.66 -15.19 34.31
CA PHE A 319 42.59 -14.72 35.68
C PHE A 319 42.37 -15.91 36.62
N HIS A 320 43.27 -16.08 37.59
CA HIS A 320 43.09 -17.02 38.69
C HIS A 320 42.70 -16.25 39.95
N MET A 321 41.43 -16.39 40.30
CA MET A 321 40.81 -15.70 41.42
C MET A 321 41.07 -16.46 42.72
N VAL A 322 41.70 -15.81 43.71
CA VAL A 322 42.03 -16.39 45.01
C VAL A 322 41.62 -15.42 46.14
N PRO A 323 40.95 -15.89 47.21
CA PRO A 323 40.64 -15.05 48.36
C PRO A 323 41.92 -14.66 49.11
N VAL A 324 42.07 -13.36 49.41
CA VAL A 324 43.22 -12.79 50.11
C VAL A 324 42.73 -11.82 51.18
N ASP A 325 43.32 -11.86 52.37
CA ASP A 325 43.14 -10.85 53.41
C ASP A 325 43.91 -9.58 53.05
N LEU A 326 43.20 -8.45 53.00
CA LEU A 326 43.78 -7.19 52.55
C LEU A 326 44.78 -6.60 53.57
N ALA A 327 44.53 -6.80 54.86
CA ALA A 327 45.42 -6.32 55.92
C ALA A 327 46.73 -7.11 55.90
N GLU A 328 46.65 -8.43 55.74
CA GLU A 328 47.83 -9.29 55.55
C GLU A 328 48.60 -8.90 54.29
N PHE A 329 47.93 -8.81 53.13
CA PHE A 329 48.57 -8.47 51.87
C PHE A 329 49.32 -7.13 51.93
N THR A 330 48.67 -6.10 52.47
CA THR A 330 49.27 -4.75 52.56
C THR A 330 50.42 -4.70 53.58
N SER A 331 50.33 -5.46 54.68
CA SER A 331 51.40 -5.54 55.67
C SER A 331 52.70 -6.14 55.11
N VAL A 332 52.61 -7.04 54.13
CA VAL A 332 53.77 -7.65 53.45
C VAL A 332 54.29 -6.77 52.31
N TYR A 333 53.39 -6.18 51.54
CA TYR A 333 53.76 -5.48 50.30
C TYR A 333 54.31 -4.07 50.53
N VAL A 334 53.75 -3.32 51.49
CA VAL A 334 54.12 -1.92 51.75
C VAL A 334 55.56 -1.78 52.26
N PRO A 335 56.05 -2.58 53.22
CA PRO A 335 57.45 -2.49 53.67
C PRO A 335 58.45 -2.86 52.56
N ARG A 336 58.10 -3.81 51.69
CA ARG A 336 58.96 -4.28 50.59
C ARG A 336 59.19 -3.24 49.50
N ARG A 337 58.27 -2.29 49.31
CA ARG A 337 58.50 -1.11 48.45
C ARG A 337 59.24 0.03 49.16
N ARG A 338 59.12 0.16 50.49
CA ARG A 338 59.81 1.20 51.27
C ARG A 338 61.34 1.03 51.31
N SER A 339 61.85 -0.18 51.13
CA SER A 339 63.29 -0.44 51.04
C SER A 339 63.95 0.12 49.77
N GLY A 340 63.19 0.35 48.69
CA GLY A 340 63.68 0.95 47.45
C GLY A 340 63.57 2.49 47.37
N THR A 341 62.82 3.13 48.26
CA THR A 341 62.50 4.57 48.21
C THR A 341 63.20 5.43 49.27
N ARG A 342 64.18 4.89 49.99
CA ARG A 342 64.92 5.63 51.04
C ARG A 342 65.73 6.86 50.55
N GLN A 343 65.82 7.13 49.25
CA GLN A 343 66.48 8.33 48.72
C GLN A 343 65.56 9.54 48.45
N ALA A 344 64.23 9.39 48.48
CA ALA A 344 63.31 10.51 48.31
C ALA A 344 62.55 10.75 49.62
N GLY A 345 62.97 11.76 50.40
CA GLY A 345 62.51 12.06 51.75
C GLY A 345 61.02 12.40 51.88
N CYS A 346 60.15 11.41 51.85
CA CYS A 346 58.72 11.56 52.12
C CYS A 346 58.38 10.97 53.49
N GLY A 347 58.19 11.85 54.48
CA GLY A 347 57.78 11.50 55.84
C GLY A 347 56.40 10.82 55.86
N SER A 348 56.31 9.69 56.56
CA SER A 348 55.10 8.88 56.67
C SER A 348 54.17 9.39 57.78
N ILE A 349 52.96 9.81 57.43
CA ILE A 349 51.82 9.84 58.35
C ILE A 349 51.10 8.51 58.19
N CYS A 350 51.08 7.68 59.24
CA CYS A 350 50.25 6.49 59.32
C CYS A 350 49.41 6.63 60.60
N PRO A 351 48.09 6.79 60.55
CA PRO A 351 47.29 6.76 61.75
C PRO A 351 47.17 5.30 62.21
N ARG A 352 47.59 5.05 63.45
CA ARG A 352 47.24 3.83 64.19
C ARG A 352 45.76 3.89 64.54
N SER A 353 45.10 2.74 64.40
CA SER A 353 43.85 2.28 65.03
C SER A 353 42.61 2.20 64.13
N GLY A 354 42.07 0.98 64.07
CA GLY A 354 40.65 0.68 63.86
C GLY A 354 40.06 1.01 62.49
N MET A 355 40.35 0.20 61.47
CA MET A 355 39.49 0.13 60.28
C MET A 355 39.35 -1.33 59.85
N GLU A 356 38.28 -2.00 60.29
CA GLU A 356 37.83 -3.25 59.67
C GLU A 356 37.26 -2.91 58.28
N VAL A 357 38.12 -2.90 57.27
CA VAL A 357 37.69 -2.86 55.87
C VAL A 357 37.72 -4.29 55.34
N ARG A 358 36.67 -5.05 55.61
CA ARG A 358 36.39 -6.31 54.88
C ARG A 358 35.92 -5.96 53.46
N ARG A 359 36.85 -5.55 52.59
CA ARG A 359 36.62 -5.51 51.15
C ARG A 359 37.72 -6.28 50.45
N PHE A 360 37.32 -7.38 49.83
CA PHE A 360 38.15 -8.20 48.95
C PHE A 360 38.66 -7.35 47.79
N ILE A 361 39.98 -7.30 47.60
CA ILE A 361 40.61 -6.70 46.42
C ILE A 361 41.44 -7.78 45.74
N TRP A 362 41.29 -7.84 44.43
CA TRP A 362 41.83 -8.85 43.53
C TRP A 362 43.30 -8.57 43.19
N ILE A 363 44.26 -9.34 43.70
CA ILE A 363 45.67 -9.28 43.26
C ILE A 363 46.30 -10.68 43.23
N ARG A 364 47.10 -10.93 42.19
CA ARG A 364 47.75 -12.21 41.83
C ARG A 364 48.79 -12.68 42.84
N SER A 365 48.71 -13.95 43.22
CA SER A 365 49.80 -14.71 43.84
C SER A 365 49.73 -16.16 43.36
N SER A 366 50.83 -16.64 42.79
CA SER A 366 51.03 -18.05 42.44
C SER A 366 51.43 -18.79 43.70
N LEU A 367 50.57 -19.65 44.25
CA LEU A 367 50.95 -20.83 45.03
C LEU A 367 49.71 -21.70 45.27
N SER A 368 49.94 -23.01 45.21
CA SER A 368 48.97 -24.08 45.16
C SER A 368 48.17 -24.32 46.45
N ALA A 369 47.04 -24.99 46.26
CA ALA A 369 46.35 -25.91 47.17
C ALA A 369 45.10 -25.38 47.93
N SER A 370 43.96 -25.90 47.46
CA SER A 370 42.96 -26.63 48.26
C SER A 370 42.31 -25.91 49.44
N THR A 371 41.05 -25.50 49.27
CA THR A 371 39.87 -26.06 49.96
C THR A 371 38.69 -25.10 49.81
N ILE A 372 37.59 -25.63 49.26
CA ILE A 372 36.28 -24.98 49.15
C ILE A 372 35.63 -24.95 50.53
N ILE A 373 35.37 -23.76 51.09
CA ILE A 373 34.33 -23.59 52.12
C ILE A 373 33.49 -22.36 51.77
N CYS A 374 32.26 -22.67 51.36
CA CYS A 374 31.17 -21.76 51.07
C CYS A 374 30.54 -21.29 52.39
N TRP A 375 30.42 -19.98 52.63
CA TRP A 375 29.37 -19.46 53.52
C TRP A 375 28.80 -18.14 52.99
N ARG A 376 27.47 -18.15 52.90
CA ARG A 376 26.57 -17.13 52.35
C ARG A 376 25.83 -16.53 53.54
N THR A 377 25.82 -15.21 53.69
CA THR A 377 24.81 -14.51 54.49
C THR A 377 24.31 -13.29 53.73
N ALA A 378 23.00 -13.24 53.58
CA ALA A 378 22.26 -12.35 52.71
C ALA A 378 21.97 -10.99 53.37
N ALA A 379 22.07 -9.91 52.59
CA ALA A 379 21.18 -8.75 52.70
C ALA A 379 21.30 -7.89 51.42
N ASN A 380 20.24 -7.93 50.60
CA ASN A 380 19.83 -6.98 49.55
C ASN A 380 20.83 -6.59 48.44
N MET A 381 20.68 -7.18 47.25
CA MET A 381 20.60 -6.48 45.94
C MET A 381 20.24 -7.46 44.80
N PRO A 382 19.62 -6.98 43.70
CA PRO A 382 18.94 -7.81 42.70
C PRO A 382 19.92 -8.57 41.80
N GLU A 383 19.45 -9.69 41.25
CA GLU A 383 20.17 -10.59 40.34
C GLU A 383 20.89 -9.86 39.19
N PRO A 384 22.14 -10.24 38.85
CA PRO A 384 22.65 -10.09 37.50
C PRO A 384 22.47 -11.44 36.79
N ASN A 385 21.27 -11.66 36.25
CA ASN A 385 21.04 -12.76 35.32
C ASN A 385 21.72 -12.43 33.98
N ARG A 386 22.62 -13.33 33.55
CA ARG A 386 23.20 -13.50 32.19
C ARG A 386 24.21 -12.46 31.69
N TRP A 387 25.50 -12.72 31.97
CA TRP A 387 26.55 -12.47 30.98
C TRP A 387 26.80 -13.76 30.20
N ASN A 388 26.10 -13.89 29.07
CA ASN A 388 26.28 -14.98 28.14
C ASN A 388 27.52 -14.68 27.27
N PHE A 389 28.69 -15.17 27.67
CA PHE A 389 29.84 -15.25 26.76
C PHE A 389 29.63 -16.44 25.83
N GLY A 390 28.77 -16.25 24.83
CA GLY A 390 28.85 -16.99 23.59
C GLY A 390 29.88 -16.30 22.71
N LEU A 391 31.02 -16.94 22.49
CA LEU A 391 31.82 -16.70 21.29
C LEU A 391 31.44 -17.76 20.24
N PRO A 392 31.48 -17.40 18.94
CA PRO A 392 31.12 -18.28 17.83
C PRO A 392 32.00 -19.53 17.69
#